data_AF-A0A5M9JI36-F1
#
_entry.id   AF-A0A5M9JI36-F1
#
_cell.length_a   1.000
_cell.length_b   1.000
_cell.length_c   1.000
_cell.angle_alpha   90.00
_cell.angle_beta   90.00
_cell.angle_gamma   90.00
#
_symmetry.space_group_name_H-M   'P 1'
#
loop_
_entity.id
_entity.type
_entity.pdbx_description
1 polymer ?
#
loop_
_entity_poly.entity_id
_entity_poly.type
_entity_poly.pdbx_seq_one_letter_code
_entity_poly.pdbx_strand_id
1 'polypeptide(L)'
;MGFYLPSIPYPPARPEEGYWAPVTSTINWCEEDYYATIYSAEIVNTLTNLLFIWLCIKGTRNCTGSFLFHSTLKYPMQLVDELSMIYTTCLMCYATFSFSQSRIFRQVLAFSLVFLSVFITLYYHYLQDPDFHQNAFALLTTIVLFRSMYVMEVNIRPSLRKKYATTELSHEHPDTTLSERLAK
;
A
#
# COMPACT_ATOMS: atom_id res chain seq x y z
N MET A 1 34.72 -17.68 -5.83
CA MET A 1 34.22 -17.12 -7.10
C MET A 1 33.51 -15.83 -6.78
N GLY A 2 34.06 -14.69 -7.18
CA GLY A 2 33.44 -13.38 -6.96
C GLY A 2 32.24 -13.22 -7.87
N PHE A 3 31.10 -12.83 -7.31
CA PHE A 3 29.96 -12.39 -8.09
C PHE A 3 30.29 -11.04 -8.71
N TYR A 4 30.53 -11.01 -10.01
CA TYR A 4 30.55 -9.77 -10.79
C TYR A 4 29.13 -9.51 -11.29
N LEU A 5 28.53 -8.43 -10.80
CA LEU A 5 27.29 -7.93 -11.39
C LEU A 5 27.64 -7.24 -12.71
N PRO A 6 26.89 -7.47 -13.79
CA PRO A 6 27.07 -6.73 -15.03
C PRO A 6 26.76 -5.24 -14.76
N SER A 7 27.77 -4.38 -14.86
CA SER A 7 27.61 -2.92 -14.84
C SER A 7 27.77 -2.40 -16.25
N ILE A 8 26.68 -1.88 -16.83
CA ILE A 8 26.73 -1.17 -18.11
C ILE A 8 27.08 0.28 -17.78
N PRO A 9 28.13 0.86 -18.40
CA PRO A 9 28.45 2.27 -18.17
C PRO A 9 27.30 3.16 -18.63
N TYR A 10 27.00 4.17 -17.84
CA TYR A 10 25.90 5.08 -18.12
C TYR A 10 26.23 5.95 -19.35
N PRO A 11 25.31 6.08 -20.32
CA PRO A 11 25.44 7.05 -21.41
C PRO A 11 25.48 8.49 -20.87
N PRO A 12 26.17 9.40 -21.58
CA PRO A 12 26.21 10.81 -21.18
C PRO A 12 24.83 11.48 -21.34
N ALA A 13 24.60 12.55 -20.56
CA ALA A 13 23.42 13.40 -20.72
C ALA A 13 23.40 14.10 -22.09
N ARG A 14 22.21 14.18 -22.70
CA ARG A 14 21.97 14.80 -24.02
C ARG A 14 20.79 15.77 -23.96
N PRO A 15 20.88 16.87 -23.18
CA PRO A 15 19.77 17.78 -22.91
C PRO A 15 19.24 18.51 -24.17
N GLU A 16 20.12 18.83 -25.12
CA GLU A 16 19.77 19.55 -26.37
C GLU A 16 19.12 18.65 -27.43
N GLU A 17 19.28 17.32 -27.32
CA GLU A 17 18.70 16.35 -28.25
C GLU A 17 17.32 15.85 -27.79
N GLY A 18 16.87 16.29 -26.61
CA GLY A 18 15.58 15.93 -26.06
C GLY A 18 14.42 16.52 -26.87
N TYR A 19 13.34 15.75 -27.02
CA TYR A 19 12.14 16.19 -27.74
C TYR A 19 11.53 17.48 -27.15
N TRP A 20 11.69 17.70 -25.84
CA TRP A 20 11.15 18.87 -25.13
C TRP A 20 12.20 19.97 -24.86
N ALA A 21 13.31 20.01 -25.61
CA ALA A 21 14.28 21.10 -25.50
C ALA A 21 13.68 22.46 -25.97
N PRO A 22 14.08 23.60 -25.39
CA PRO A 22 15.11 23.76 -24.34
C PRO A 22 14.59 23.52 -22.92
N VAL A 23 15.49 23.09 -22.01
CA VAL A 23 15.19 22.92 -20.58
C VAL A 23 15.00 24.29 -19.92
N THR A 24 13.81 24.53 -19.36
CA THR A 24 13.43 25.81 -18.73
C THR A 24 13.21 25.71 -17.22
N SER A 25 13.38 24.52 -16.64
CA SER A 25 13.29 24.33 -15.19
C SER A 25 14.44 25.03 -14.47
N THR A 26 14.19 25.52 -13.25
CA THR A 26 15.21 26.15 -12.41
C THR A 26 16.11 25.13 -11.70
N ILE A 27 15.73 23.85 -11.72
CA ILE A 27 16.41 22.74 -11.03
C ILE A 27 16.47 21.55 -12.00
N ASN A 28 17.58 20.82 -11.93
CA ASN A 28 17.80 19.53 -12.56
C ASN A 28 18.27 18.53 -11.50
N TRP A 29 17.80 17.28 -11.55
CA TRP A 29 18.25 16.27 -10.57
C TRP A 29 19.54 15.59 -11.02
N CYS A 30 19.95 14.58 -10.26
CA CYS A 30 21.20 13.85 -10.50
C CYS A 30 21.12 12.90 -11.70
N GLU A 31 19.92 12.53 -12.15
CA GLU A 31 19.74 11.63 -13.29
C GLU A 31 20.08 12.34 -14.61
N GLU A 32 20.82 11.68 -15.49
CA GLU A 32 21.25 12.24 -16.77
C GLU A 32 20.07 12.50 -17.73
N ASP A 33 20.02 13.68 -18.34
CA ASP A 33 18.93 14.04 -19.25
C ASP A 33 18.96 13.25 -20.57
N TYR A 34 17.82 12.67 -20.94
CA TYR A 34 17.56 11.98 -22.22
C TYR A 34 18.58 10.88 -22.58
N TYR A 35 19.26 10.32 -21.57
CA TYR A 35 20.27 9.29 -21.78
C TYR A 35 19.67 7.99 -22.33
N ALA A 36 18.45 7.63 -21.87
CA ALA A 36 17.77 6.40 -22.25
C ALA A 36 16.77 6.59 -23.40
N THR A 37 16.05 7.71 -23.44
CA THR A 37 15.02 8.00 -24.45
C THR A 37 14.97 9.50 -24.73
N ILE A 38 14.67 9.88 -25.97
CA ILE A 38 14.50 11.29 -26.36
C ILE A 38 13.20 11.91 -25.85
N TYR A 39 12.26 11.11 -25.35
CA TYR A 39 10.93 11.57 -24.94
C TYR A 39 10.81 11.91 -23.44
N SER A 40 11.72 11.42 -22.61
CA SER A 40 11.71 11.60 -21.16
C SER A 40 13.11 11.97 -20.69
N ALA A 41 13.26 13.13 -20.07
CA ALA A 41 14.54 13.64 -19.59
C ALA A 41 15.14 12.72 -18.52
N GLU A 42 14.44 12.53 -17.40
CA GLU A 42 14.86 11.67 -16.29
C GLU A 42 13.95 10.43 -16.23
N ILE A 43 14.29 9.34 -16.92
CA ILE A 43 13.39 8.19 -17.12
C ILE A 43 13.12 7.41 -15.84
N VAL A 44 14.10 7.22 -14.97
CA VAL A 44 13.96 6.47 -13.72
C VAL A 44 13.11 7.28 -12.74
N ASN A 45 13.40 8.56 -12.58
CA ASN A 45 12.58 9.48 -11.78
C ASN A 45 11.15 9.56 -12.33
N THR A 46 10.95 9.54 -13.65
CA THR A 46 9.61 9.55 -14.26
C THR A 46 8.86 8.23 -14.02
N LEU A 47 9.49 7.08 -14.29
CA LEU A 47 8.83 5.78 -14.20
C LEU A 47 8.53 5.37 -12.75
N THR A 48 9.37 5.75 -11.80
CA THR A 48 9.10 5.48 -10.38
C THR A 48 7.82 6.17 -9.89
N ASN A 49 7.40 7.28 -10.51
CA ASN A 49 6.13 7.94 -10.22
C ASN A 49 4.90 7.17 -10.69
N LEU A 50 5.02 6.16 -11.57
CA LEU A 50 3.89 5.35 -12.02
C LEU A 50 3.20 4.59 -10.88
N LEU A 51 3.95 4.22 -9.84
CA LEU A 51 3.37 3.60 -8.64
C LEU A 51 2.40 4.55 -7.93
N PHE A 52 2.77 5.82 -7.79
CA PHE A 52 1.91 6.83 -7.16
C PHE A 52 0.67 7.12 -8.01
N ILE A 53 0.83 7.17 -9.34
CA ILE A 53 -0.31 7.31 -10.26
C ILE A 53 -1.25 6.11 -10.13
N TRP A 54 -0.73 4.89 -10.05
CA TRP A 54 -1.54 3.68 -9.84
C TRP A 54 -2.31 3.70 -8.51
N LEU A 55 -1.65 4.11 -7.42
CA LEU A 55 -2.29 4.29 -6.11
C LEU A 55 -3.40 5.34 -6.16
N CYS A 56 -3.15 6.47 -6.84
CA CYS A 56 -4.14 7.53 -7.04
C CYS A 56 -5.38 7.01 -7.79
N ILE A 57 -5.18 6.31 -8.91
CA ILE A 57 -6.28 5.70 -9.69
C ILE A 57 -7.09 4.72 -8.82
N LYS A 58 -6.42 3.89 -8.00
CA LYS A 58 -7.11 2.99 -7.06
C LYS A 58 -7.94 3.77 -6.04
N GLY A 59 -7.41 4.86 -5.49
CA GLY A 59 -8.12 5.74 -4.55
C GLY A 59 -9.32 6.44 -5.19
N THR A 60 -9.14 7.07 -6.36
CA THR A 60 -10.20 7.78 -7.09
C THR A 60 -11.38 6.86 -7.43
N ARG A 61 -11.13 5.58 -7.75
CA ARG A 61 -12.20 4.60 -8.03
C ARG A 61 -13.13 4.38 -6.83
N ASN A 62 -12.59 4.38 -5.61
CA ASN A 62 -13.42 4.30 -4.41
C ASN A 62 -14.21 5.60 -4.19
N CYS A 63 -13.57 6.76 -4.38
CA CYS A 63 -14.26 8.06 -4.26
C CYS A 63 -15.35 8.29 -5.33
N THR A 64 -15.24 7.60 -6.48
CA THR A 64 -16.19 7.73 -7.59
C THR A 64 -17.59 7.23 -7.21
N GLY A 65 -17.68 6.18 -6.38
CA GLY A 65 -18.96 5.67 -5.88
C GLY A 65 -19.74 6.72 -5.10
N SER A 66 -19.10 7.29 -4.07
CA SER A 66 -19.66 8.37 -3.26
C SER A 66 -19.98 9.62 -4.06
N PHE A 67 -19.05 10.06 -4.92
CA PHE A 67 -19.27 11.23 -5.77
C PHE A 67 -20.50 11.08 -6.66
N LEU A 68 -20.66 9.92 -7.32
CA LEU A 68 -21.79 9.65 -8.19
C LEU A 68 -23.09 9.47 -7.41
N PHE A 69 -23.05 8.89 -6.20
CA PHE A 69 -24.23 8.85 -5.33
C PHE A 69 -24.69 10.26 -4.97
N HIS A 70 -23.80 11.11 -4.43
CA HIS A 70 -24.13 12.49 -4.08
C HIS A 70 -24.53 13.36 -5.28
N SER A 71 -24.02 13.05 -6.47
CA SER A 71 -24.38 13.77 -7.70
C SER A 71 -25.72 13.34 -8.32
N THR A 72 -26.14 12.07 -8.12
CA THR A 72 -27.31 11.51 -8.83
C THR A 72 -28.48 11.11 -7.93
N LEU A 73 -28.22 10.86 -6.63
CA LEU A 73 -29.18 10.28 -5.67
C LEU A 73 -29.89 9.02 -6.20
N LYS A 74 -29.23 8.27 -7.08
CA LYS A 74 -29.77 7.04 -7.67
C LYS A 74 -29.38 5.84 -6.83
N TYR A 75 -30.35 4.97 -6.56
CA TYR A 75 -30.18 3.75 -5.78
C TYR A 75 -29.02 2.85 -6.25
N PRO A 76 -28.76 2.62 -7.56
CA PRO A 76 -27.58 1.87 -7.99
C PRO A 76 -26.25 2.51 -7.54
N MET A 77 -26.17 3.84 -7.51
CA MET A 77 -24.96 4.54 -7.07
C MET A 77 -24.85 4.57 -5.55
N GLN A 78 -25.98 4.59 -4.84
CA GLN A 78 -26.03 4.37 -3.38
C GLN A 78 -25.41 3.02 -3.02
N LEU A 79 -25.81 1.94 -3.72
CA LEU A 79 -25.23 0.61 -3.51
C LEU A 79 -23.73 0.59 -3.78
N VAL A 80 -23.26 1.27 -4.83
CA VAL A 80 -21.81 1.34 -5.13
C VAL A 80 -21.05 2.07 -4.03
N ASP A 81 -21.57 3.16 -3.50
CA ASP A 81 -20.94 3.88 -2.38
C ASP A 81 -20.92 3.02 -1.12
N GLU A 82 -22.09 2.57 -0.66
CA GLU A 82 -22.26 1.90 0.63
C GLU A 82 -21.64 0.50 0.68
N LEU A 83 -21.79 -0.30 -0.38
CA LEU A 83 -21.23 -1.66 -0.39
C LEU A 83 -19.70 -1.65 -0.54
N SER A 84 -19.13 -0.65 -1.22
CA SER A 84 -17.68 -0.52 -1.34
C SER A 84 -16.99 -0.35 0.01
N MET A 85 -17.66 0.33 0.96
CA MET A 85 -17.20 0.48 2.34
C MET A 85 -17.13 -0.88 3.04
N ILE A 86 -18.18 -1.71 2.93
CA ILE A 86 -18.21 -3.06 3.54
C ILE A 86 -17.10 -3.95 2.97
N TYR A 87 -16.93 -3.98 1.64
CA TYR A 87 -15.92 -4.82 1.00
C TYR A 87 -14.50 -4.43 1.42
N THR A 88 -14.23 -3.13 1.51
CA THR A 88 -12.95 -2.61 1.96
C THR A 88 -12.68 -3.00 3.41
N THR A 89 -13.68 -2.91 4.29
CA THR A 89 -13.54 -3.32 5.69
C THR A 89 -13.33 -4.83 5.83
N CYS A 90 -14.02 -5.66 5.04
CA CYS A 90 -13.77 -7.11 4.99
C CYS A 90 -12.34 -7.43 4.53
N LEU A 91 -11.81 -6.70 3.55
CA LEU A 91 -10.42 -6.87 3.12
C LEU A 91 -9.43 -6.47 4.23
N MET A 92 -9.69 -5.38 4.94
CA MET A 92 -8.88 -4.97 6.10
C MET A 92 -8.96 -5.99 7.25
N CYS A 93 -10.15 -6.53 7.54
CA CYS A 93 -10.35 -7.66 8.45
C CYS A 93 -9.42 -8.82 8.07
N TYR A 94 -9.48 -9.26 6.80
CA TYR A 94 -8.63 -10.34 6.33
C TYR A 94 -7.15 -10.01 6.51
N ALA A 95 -6.69 -8.82 6.12
CA ALA A 95 -5.29 -8.41 6.26
C ALA A 95 -4.81 -8.46 7.73
N THR A 96 -5.58 -7.91 8.66
CA THR A 96 -5.15 -7.78 10.06
C THR A 96 -5.30 -9.09 10.85
N PHE A 97 -6.33 -9.90 10.57
CA PHE A 97 -6.53 -11.19 11.25
C PHE A 97 -5.75 -12.34 10.63
N SER A 98 -5.42 -12.30 9.33
CA SER A 98 -4.59 -13.33 8.69
C SER A 98 -3.10 -13.23 9.06
N PHE A 99 -2.68 -12.09 9.62
CA PHE A 99 -1.29 -11.84 9.98
C PHE A 99 -0.77 -12.85 11.00
N SER A 100 0.32 -13.54 10.65
CA SER A 100 0.97 -14.56 11.47
C SER A 100 0.10 -15.79 11.83
N GLN A 101 -0.93 -16.09 11.01
CA GLN A 101 -1.81 -17.25 11.20
C GLN A 101 -1.52 -18.41 10.24
N SER A 102 -2.00 -19.61 10.58
CA SER A 102 -1.85 -20.82 9.76
C SER A 102 -2.58 -20.71 8.42
N ARG A 103 -2.12 -21.43 7.38
CA ARG A 103 -2.74 -21.39 6.03
C ARG A 103 -4.22 -21.77 6.06
N ILE A 104 -4.58 -22.75 6.87
CA ILE A 104 -5.98 -23.20 7.03
C ILE A 104 -6.83 -22.08 7.63
N PHE A 105 -6.36 -21.45 8.70
CA PHE A 105 -7.08 -20.34 9.32
C PHE A 105 -7.30 -19.19 8.32
N ARG A 106 -6.28 -18.84 7.55
CA ARG A 106 -6.38 -17.79 6.52
C ARG A 106 -7.42 -18.13 5.45
N GLN A 107 -7.48 -19.38 4.99
CA GLN A 107 -8.47 -19.82 4.01
C GLN A 107 -9.89 -19.77 4.60
N VAL A 108 -10.10 -20.31 5.80
CA VAL A 108 -11.40 -20.29 6.49
C VAL A 108 -11.88 -18.85 6.69
N LEU A 109 -10.99 -17.96 7.14
CA LEU A 109 -11.27 -16.54 7.31
C LEU A 109 -11.63 -15.86 5.98
N ALA A 110 -10.91 -16.17 4.90
CA ALA A 110 -11.20 -15.60 3.58
C ALA A 110 -12.60 -16.04 3.09
N PHE A 111 -12.91 -17.33 3.19
CA PHE A 111 -14.23 -17.85 2.80
C PHE A 111 -15.36 -17.28 3.67
N SER A 112 -15.14 -17.15 4.99
CA SER A 112 -16.16 -16.59 5.89
C SER A 112 -16.40 -15.10 5.62
N LEU A 113 -15.36 -14.31 5.35
CA LEU A 113 -15.51 -12.88 5.03
C LEU A 113 -16.15 -12.66 3.66
N VAL A 114 -15.85 -13.49 2.66
CA VAL A 114 -16.53 -13.45 1.35
C VAL A 114 -18.00 -13.79 1.53
N PHE A 115 -18.31 -14.87 2.25
CA PHE A 115 -19.69 -15.25 2.56
C PHE A 115 -20.44 -14.12 3.29
N LEU A 116 -19.82 -13.53 4.31
CA LEU A 116 -20.40 -12.40 5.05
C LEU A 116 -20.66 -11.20 4.14
N SER A 117 -19.71 -10.86 3.25
CA SER A 117 -19.88 -9.73 2.33
C SER A 117 -21.04 -9.95 1.35
N VAL A 118 -21.15 -11.15 0.77
CA VAL A 118 -22.26 -11.50 -0.13
C VAL A 118 -23.59 -11.51 0.62
N PHE A 119 -23.61 -12.06 1.83
CA PHE A 119 -24.80 -12.06 2.68
C PHE A 119 -25.29 -10.63 2.98
N ILE A 120 -24.40 -9.74 3.45
CA ILE A 120 -24.74 -8.34 3.73
C ILE A 120 -25.26 -7.66 2.46
N THR A 121 -24.61 -7.87 1.31
CA THR A 121 -25.04 -7.28 0.04
C THR A 121 -26.43 -7.72 -0.38
N LEU A 122 -26.70 -9.03 -0.37
CA LEU A 122 -28.00 -9.57 -0.79
C LEU A 122 -29.11 -9.16 0.18
N TYR A 123 -28.84 -9.21 1.48
CA TYR A 123 -29.80 -8.84 2.51
C TYR A 123 -30.09 -7.33 2.49
N TYR A 124 -29.06 -6.50 2.29
CA TYR A 124 -29.23 -5.06 2.14
C TYR A 124 -29.99 -4.70 0.87
N HIS A 125 -29.72 -5.38 -0.24
CA HIS A 125 -30.46 -5.19 -1.48
C HIS A 125 -31.95 -5.58 -1.35
N TYR A 126 -32.25 -6.60 -0.54
CA TYR A 126 -33.63 -7.03 -0.27
C TYR A 126 -34.38 -6.07 0.66
N LEU A 127 -33.77 -5.65 1.77
CA LEU A 127 -34.41 -4.76 2.76
C LEU A 127 -34.49 -3.31 2.30
N GLN A 128 -33.47 -2.84 1.58
CA GLN A 128 -33.32 -1.45 1.14
C GLN A 128 -33.37 -0.42 2.29
N ASP A 129 -33.08 -0.87 3.51
CA ASP A 129 -33.08 -0.07 4.74
C ASP A 129 -31.65 0.35 5.11
N PRO A 130 -31.29 1.65 5.02
CA PRO A 130 -29.93 2.14 5.26
C PRO A 130 -29.44 1.87 6.70
N ASP A 131 -30.33 1.74 7.67
CA ASP A 131 -29.94 1.52 9.07
C ASP A 131 -29.29 0.13 9.25
N PHE A 132 -29.70 -0.86 8.45
CA PHE A 132 -29.06 -2.18 8.44
C PHE A 132 -27.59 -2.08 8.02
N HIS A 133 -27.31 -1.35 6.93
CA HIS A 133 -25.94 -1.15 6.45
C HIS A 133 -25.08 -0.43 7.48
N GLN A 134 -25.59 0.67 8.06
CA GLN A 134 -24.87 1.48 9.04
C GLN A 134 -24.46 0.65 10.26
N ASN A 135 -25.38 -0.15 10.80
CA ASN A 135 -25.11 -1.03 11.93
C ASN A 135 -24.08 -2.10 11.61
N ALA A 136 -24.18 -2.74 10.43
CA ALA A 136 -23.23 -3.74 9.98
C ALA A 136 -21.83 -3.13 9.77
N PHE A 137 -21.75 -1.98 9.11
CA PHE A 137 -20.51 -1.26 8.85
C PHE A 137 -19.84 -0.79 10.14
N ALA A 138 -20.61 -0.21 11.07
CA ALA A 138 -20.10 0.23 12.37
C ALA A 138 -19.49 -0.94 13.14
N LEU A 139 -20.20 -2.07 13.24
CA LEU A 139 -19.72 -3.26 13.94
C LEU A 139 -18.41 -3.78 13.33
N LEU A 140 -18.36 -3.97 12.01
CA LEU A 140 -17.16 -4.45 11.32
C LEU A 140 -15.98 -3.49 11.52
N THR A 141 -16.22 -2.19 11.39
CA THR A 141 -15.19 -1.16 11.52
C THR A 141 -14.63 -1.11 12.94
N THR A 142 -15.47 -1.21 13.96
CA THR A 142 -15.05 -1.27 15.36
C THR A 142 -14.14 -2.49 15.61
N ILE A 143 -14.50 -3.66 15.09
CA ILE A 143 -13.69 -4.88 15.22
C ILE A 143 -12.32 -4.69 14.56
N VAL A 144 -12.28 -4.18 13.32
CA VAL A 144 -11.02 -3.91 12.60
C VAL A 144 -10.16 -2.89 13.33
N LEU A 145 -10.77 -1.83 13.85
CA LEU A 145 -10.08 -0.75 14.55
C LEU A 145 -9.35 -1.27 15.78
N PHE A 146 -10.08 -1.94 16.68
CA PHE A 146 -9.47 -2.49 17.91
C PHE A 146 -8.43 -3.56 17.59
N ARG A 147 -8.68 -4.42 16.60
CA ARG A 147 -7.70 -5.41 16.16
C ARG A 147 -6.44 -4.75 15.60
N SER A 148 -6.57 -3.68 14.83
CA SER A 148 -5.43 -2.95 14.25
C SER A 148 -4.60 -2.25 15.33
N MET A 149 -5.27 -1.64 16.33
CA MET A 149 -4.60 -1.09 17.51
C MET A 149 -3.83 -2.16 18.28
N TYR A 150 -4.45 -3.32 18.52
CA TYR A 150 -3.78 -4.44 19.18
C TYR A 150 -2.55 -4.91 18.40
N VAL A 151 -2.65 -5.08 17.07
CA VAL A 151 -1.51 -5.49 16.26
C VAL A 151 -0.37 -4.48 16.34
N MET A 152 -0.70 -3.18 16.26
CA MET A 152 0.28 -2.11 16.37
C MET A 152 0.99 -2.10 17.72
N GLU A 153 0.23 -2.15 18.83
CA GLU A 153 0.79 -2.01 20.18
C GLU A 153 1.55 -3.27 20.63
N VAL A 154 1.04 -4.46 20.31
CA VAL A 154 1.58 -5.71 20.84
C VAL A 154 2.62 -6.33 19.91
N ASN A 155 2.43 -6.28 18.58
CA ASN A 155 3.36 -6.92 17.65
C ASN A 155 4.39 -5.94 17.09
N ILE A 156 3.94 -4.78 16.61
CA ILE A 156 4.81 -3.88 15.84
C ILE A 156 5.69 -3.03 16.77
N ARG A 157 5.13 -2.39 17.79
CA ARG A 157 5.87 -1.46 18.67
C ARG A 157 7.06 -2.10 19.41
N PRO A 158 6.96 -3.31 19.99
CA PRO A 158 8.11 -3.96 20.63
C PRO A 158 9.17 -4.39 19.61
N SER A 159 8.75 -4.86 18.43
CA SER A 159 9.67 -5.25 17.35
C SER A 159 10.49 -4.05 16.85
N LEU A 160 9.86 -2.88 16.72
CA LEU A 160 10.54 -1.64 16.35
C LEU A 160 11.53 -1.21 17.43
N ARG A 161 11.13 -1.19 18.71
CA ARG A 161 12.03 -0.86 19.83
C ARG A 161 13.27 -1.75 19.87
N LYS A 162 13.11 -3.07 19.70
CA LYS A 162 14.23 -4.01 19.64
C LYS A 162 15.17 -3.71 18.47
N LYS A 163 14.62 -3.40 17.30
CA LYS A 163 15.40 -3.07 16.10
C LYS A 163 16.25 -1.81 16.32
N TYR A 164 15.65 -0.72 16.81
CA TYR A 164 16.37 0.53 17.06
C TYR A 164 17.44 0.39 18.16
N ALA A 165 17.13 -0.33 19.26
CA ALA A 165 18.13 -0.59 20.30
C ALA A 165 19.33 -1.42 19.80
N THR A 166 19.09 -2.38 18.89
CA THR A 166 20.17 -3.16 18.27
C THR A 166 21.03 -2.29 17.35
N THR A 167 20.40 -1.38 16.60
CA THR A 167 21.11 -0.44 15.72
C THR A 167 22.00 0.51 16.53
N GLU A 168 21.49 1.09 17.62
CA GLU A 168 22.28 1.95 18.52
C GLU A 168 23.51 1.22 19.09
N LEU A 169 23.31 0.01 19.62
CA LEU A 169 24.41 -0.83 20.13
C LEU A 169 25.47 -1.16 19.05
N SER A 170 25.03 -1.42 17.81
CA SER A 170 25.96 -1.68 16.70
C SER A 170 26.77 -0.46 16.25
N HIS A 171 26.24 0.75 16.45
CA HIS A 171 26.96 1.99 16.18
C HIS A 171 27.94 2.37 17.31
N GLU A 172 27.63 2.02 18.56
CA GLU A 172 28.44 2.36 19.74
C GLU A 172 29.58 1.36 20.00
N HIS A 173 29.46 0.11 19.54
CA HIS A 173 30.46 -0.95 19.77
C HIS A 173 30.74 -1.83 18.52
N PRO A 174 31.45 -1.30 17.51
CA PRO A 174 31.75 -2.04 16.28
C PRO A 174 32.71 -3.23 16.48
N ASP A 175 33.63 -3.16 17.45
CA ASP A 175 34.76 -4.11 17.58
C ASP A 175 34.48 -5.35 18.44
N THR A 176 33.44 -5.35 19.28
CA THR A 176 33.13 -6.48 20.18
C THR A 176 32.55 -7.68 19.42
N THR A 177 31.76 -7.44 18.37
CA THR A 177 31.16 -8.52 17.57
C THR A 177 32.16 -9.19 16.61
N LEU A 178 33.20 -8.46 16.20
CA LEU A 178 34.28 -9.00 15.35
C LEU A 178 35.27 -9.83 16.19
N SER A 179 35.63 -9.34 17.37
CA SER A 179 36.54 -10.04 18.29
C SER A 179 35.97 -11.37 18.80
N GLU A 180 34.66 -11.45 19.09
CA GLU A 180 34.00 -12.72 19.46
C GLU A 180 33.88 -13.72 18.28
N ARG A 181 33.75 -13.24 17.04
CA ARG A 181 33.72 -14.09 15.84
C ARG A 181 35.10 -14.62 15.45
N LEU A 182 36.15 -13.92 15.82
CA LEU A 182 37.55 -14.33 15.61
C LEU A 182 38.09 -15.24 16.73
N ALA A 183 37.39 -15.32 17.86
CA ALA A 183 37.74 -16.17 19.00
C ALA A 183 37.11 -17.58 18.98
N LYS A 184 36.35 -17.93 17.93
CA LYS A 184 35.83 -19.28 17.64
C LYS A 184 36.49 -19.84 16.40
#